data_AF-A0A935CZG8-F1
#
_entry.id   AF-A0A935CZG8-F1
#
_cell.length_a   1.000
_cell.length_b   1.000
_cell.length_c   1.000
_cell.angle_alpha   90.00
_cell.angle_beta   90.00
_cell.angle_gamma   90.00
#
_symmetry.space_group_name_H-M   'P 1'
#
loop_
_entity.id
_entity.type
_entity.pdbx_description
1 polymer ?
#
loop_
_entity_poly.entity_id
_entity_poly.type
_entity_poly.pdbx_seq_one_letter_code
_entity_poly.pdbx_strand_id
1 'polypeptide(L)'
;MTISILTIIPCGLLTLVNLGEFYLIGILNKTDGYPFGGDGPTPYFYKTAGLYSTVNLIWGLIFLTTLLLAVWTIIKGQRKNVFWFLGLTILLILGQFLHGQIRTN
;
A
#
# COMPACT_ATOMS: atom_id res chain seq x y z
N MET A 1 22.47 2.59 8.57
CA MET A 1 22.21 2.62 7.12
C MET A 1 21.26 1.50 6.73
N THR A 2 21.53 0.25 7.14
CA THR A 2 20.70 -0.93 6.87
C THR A 2 19.21 -0.77 7.24
N ILE A 3 18.90 -0.33 8.47
CA ILE A 3 17.51 -0.15 8.94
C ILE A 3 16.75 0.86 8.06
N SER A 4 17.38 1.98 7.73
CA SER A 4 16.79 3.02 6.87
C SER A 4 16.42 2.47 5.49
N ILE A 5 17.30 1.66 4.89
CA ILE A 5 17.05 1.01 3.60
C ILE A 5 15.90 0.01 3.71
N LEU A 6 15.90 -0.81 4.77
CA LEU A 6 14.85 -1.79 5.06
C LEU A 6 13.49 -1.16 5.36
N THR A 7 13.43 0.12 5.74
CA THR A 7 12.18 0.87 5.87
C THR A 7 11.77 1.52 4.55
N ILE A 8 12.69 2.26 3.91
CA ILE A 8 12.38 3.08 2.72
C ILE A 8 11.96 2.23 1.54
N ILE A 9 12.69 1.15 1.23
CA ILE A 9 12.43 0.35 0.02
C ILE A 9 11.02 -0.27 0.04
N PRO A 10 10.61 -1.03 1.06
CA PRO A 10 9.28 -1.64 1.06
C PRO A 10 8.17 -0.59 1.12
N CYS A 11 8.31 0.47 1.92
CA CYS A 11 7.34 1.57 1.94
C CYS A 11 7.20 2.23 0.58
N GLY A 12 8.31 2.59 -0.06
CA GLY A 12 8.33 3.23 -1.37
C GLY A 12 7.73 2.34 -2.45
N LEU A 13 8.09 1.05 -2.47
CA LEU A 13 7.52 0.09 -3.41
C LEU A 13 6.01 -0.03 -3.25
N LEU A 14 5.51 -0.18 -2.02
CA LEU A 14 4.08 -0.33 -1.76
C LEU A 14 3.32 0.96 -2.03
N THR A 15 3.88 2.12 -1.76
CA THR A 15 3.33 3.40 -2.20
C THR A 15 3.15 3.43 -3.72
N LEU A 16 4.19 3.06 -4.47
CA LEU A 16 4.16 3.11 -5.93
C LEU A 16 3.16 2.11 -6.52
N VAL A 17 3.12 0.88 -6.00
CA VAL A 17 2.17 -0.14 -6.45
C VAL A 17 0.74 0.34 -6.22
N ASN A 18 0.41 0.73 -4.99
CA ASN A 18 -0.96 1.12 -4.64
C ASN A 18 -1.41 2.41 -5.38
N LEU A 19 -0.58 3.45 -5.43
CA LEU A 19 -0.94 4.67 -6.17
C LEU A 19 -0.95 4.45 -7.69
N GLY A 20 -0.12 3.54 -8.20
CA GLY A 20 -0.12 3.11 -9.58
C GLY A 20 -1.43 2.42 -9.97
N GLU A 21 -1.90 1.48 -9.14
CA GLU A 21 -3.20 0.82 -9.31
C GLU A 21 -4.36 1.83 -9.25
N PHE A 22 -4.32 2.76 -8.29
CA PHE A 22 -5.30 3.85 -8.24
C PHE A 22 -5.29 4.68 -9.54
N TYR A 23 -4.13 5.02 -10.07
CA TYR A 23 -4.02 5.80 -11.30
C TYR A 23 -4.52 5.02 -12.52
N LEU A 24 -4.10 3.76 -12.67
CA LEU A 24 -4.50 2.91 -13.79
C LEU A 24 -6.02 2.67 -13.81
N ILE A 25 -6.60 2.29 -12.67
CA ILE A 25 -8.01 1.93 -12.59
C ILE A 25 -8.90 3.15 -12.36
N GLY A 26 -8.55 4.02 -11.43
CA GLY A 26 -9.38 5.15 -11.01
C GLY A 26 -9.30 6.37 -11.92
N ILE A 27 -8.18 6.59 -12.61
CA ILE A 27 -7.99 7.76 -13.48
C ILE A 27 -8.02 7.37 -14.95
N LEU A 28 -7.27 6.34 -15.34
CA LEU A 28 -7.19 5.90 -16.74
C LEU A 28 -8.27 4.90 -17.14
N ASN A 29 -9.09 4.41 -16.20
CA ASN A 29 -10.15 3.43 -16.44
C ASN A 29 -9.67 2.16 -17.16
N LYS A 30 -8.41 1.74 -16.94
CA LYS A 30 -7.84 0.53 -17.55
C LYS A 30 -8.25 -0.72 -16.80
N THR A 31 -9.52 -1.09 -16.91
CA THR A 31 -10.11 -2.22 -16.16
C THR A 31 -9.94 -3.57 -16.83
N ASP A 32 -9.45 -3.61 -18.07
CA ASP A 32 -9.29 -4.85 -18.84
C ASP A 32 -8.30 -5.80 -18.14
N GLY A 33 -8.70 -7.06 -18.00
CA GLY A 33 -7.89 -8.10 -17.35
C GLY A 33 -8.02 -8.19 -15.83
N TYR A 34 -8.80 -7.29 -15.20
CA TYR A 34 -9.12 -7.39 -13.78
C TYR A 34 -10.39 -8.20 -13.56
N PRO A 35 -10.47 -9.04 -12.51
CA PRO A 35 -11.64 -9.86 -12.22
C PRO A 35 -12.74 -9.04 -11.51
N PHE A 36 -13.07 -7.86 -12.04
CA PHE A 36 -14.13 -7.03 -11.49
C PHE A 36 -15.49 -7.66 -11.75
N GLY A 37 -16.40 -7.54 -10.78
CA GLY A 37 -17.75 -8.12 -10.87
C GLY A 37 -17.94 -9.39 -10.04
N GLY A 38 -16.86 -9.96 -9.49
CA GLY A 38 -16.95 -11.00 -8.46
C GLY A 38 -17.15 -12.43 -8.98
N ASP A 39 -16.85 -12.69 -10.25
CA ASP A 39 -16.80 -14.05 -10.76
C ASP A 39 -15.55 -14.77 -10.22
N GLY A 40 -15.71 -15.44 -9.07
CA GLY A 40 -14.68 -16.27 -8.42
C GLY A 40 -14.16 -15.72 -7.08
N PRO A 41 -13.25 -16.47 -6.42
CA PRO A 41 -12.71 -16.11 -5.11
C PRO A 41 -11.79 -14.89 -5.25
N THR A 42 -12.39 -13.71 -5.14
CA THR A 42 -11.71 -12.42 -5.21
C THR A 42 -11.96 -11.62 -3.94
N PRO A 43 -11.00 -10.80 -3.50
CA PRO A 43 -11.19 -9.95 -2.34
C PRO A 43 -12.40 -9.02 -2.53
N TYR A 44 -13.08 -8.65 -1.44
CA TYR A 44 -14.32 -7.85 -1.51
C TYR A 44 -14.20 -6.57 -2.36
N PHE A 45 -13.00 -5.97 -2.39
CA PHE A 45 -12.73 -4.72 -3.09
C PHE A 45 -12.65 -4.86 -4.62
N TYR A 46 -12.62 -6.09 -5.16
CA TYR A 46 -12.81 -6.34 -6.59
C TYR A 46 -14.27 -6.30 -7.04
N LYS A 47 -15.23 -6.05 -6.14
CA LYS A 47 -16.65 -5.94 -6.51
C LYS A 47 -16.90 -4.88 -7.59
N THR A 48 -16.19 -3.76 -7.55
CA THR A 48 -16.24 -2.72 -8.58
C THR A 48 -14.85 -2.09 -8.77
N ALA A 49 -14.57 -1.60 -9.98
CA ALA A 49 -13.33 -0.87 -10.28
C ALA A 49 -13.15 0.36 -9.36
N GLY A 50 -14.24 1.09 -9.06
CA GLY A 50 -14.21 2.25 -8.17
C GLY A 50 -13.90 1.89 -6.71
N LEU A 51 -14.38 0.73 -6.23
CA LEU A 51 -14.04 0.26 -4.89
C LEU A 51 -12.56 -0.16 -4.84
N TYR A 52 -12.10 -0.90 -5.84
CA TYR A 52 -10.70 -1.30 -5.97
C TYR A 52 -9.75 -0.11 -6.00
N SER A 53 -10.04 0.90 -6.84
CA SER A 53 -9.19 2.09 -6.95
C SER A 53 -9.15 2.88 -5.63
N THR A 54 -10.30 3.01 -4.95
CA THR A 54 -10.39 3.72 -3.66
C THR A 54 -9.57 3.02 -2.57
N VAL A 55 -9.65 1.68 -2.50
CA VAL A 55 -8.86 0.90 -1.55
C VAL A 55 -7.36 1.06 -1.80
N ASN A 56 -6.94 1.00 -3.06
CA ASN A 56 -5.55 1.23 -3.44
C ASN A 56 -5.10 2.67 -3.14
N LEU A 57 -5.94 3.69 -3.36
CA LEU A 57 -5.62 5.06 -2.96
C LEU A 57 -5.37 5.18 -1.46
N ILE A 58 -6.26 4.61 -0.65
CA ILE A 58 -6.15 4.66 0.83
C ILE A 58 -4.84 4.01 1.28
N TRP A 59 -4.55 2.79 0.82
CA TRP A 59 -3.30 2.11 1.16
C TRP A 59 -2.07 2.88 0.65
N GLY A 60 -2.13 3.40 -0.58
CA GLY A 60 -1.08 4.22 -1.16
C GLY A 60 -0.76 5.45 -0.33
N LEU A 61 -1.77 6.17 0.17
CA LEU A 61 -1.61 7.34 1.04
C LEU A 61 -1.06 6.97 2.42
N ILE A 62 -1.48 5.83 2.99
CA ILE A 62 -0.95 5.33 4.26
C ILE A 62 0.55 5.02 4.15
N PHE A 63 0.96 4.29 3.12
CA PHE A 63 2.38 4.00 2.87
C PHE A 63 3.16 5.26 2.52
N LEU A 64 2.59 6.18 1.73
CA LEU A 64 3.26 7.45 1.38
C LEU A 64 3.51 8.31 2.62
N THR A 65 2.51 8.44 3.49
CA THR A 65 2.65 9.19 4.74
C THR A 65 3.73 8.57 5.63
N THR A 66 3.74 7.24 5.73
CA THR A 66 4.74 6.50 6.49
C THR A 66 6.14 6.70 5.91
N LEU A 67 6.28 6.66 4.58
CA LEU A 67 7.53 6.91 3.87
C LEU A 67 8.05 8.33 4.12
N LEU A 68 7.20 9.34 3.98
CA LEU A 68 7.57 10.75 4.18
C LEU A 68 8.05 10.99 5.62
N LEU A 69 7.35 10.43 6.61
CA LEU A 69 7.77 10.52 8.01
C LEU A 69 9.07 9.78 8.30
N ALA A 70 9.28 8.59 7.71
CA ALA A 70 10.52 7.83 7.83
C ALA A 70 11.70 8.60 7.22
N VAL A 71 11.55 9.14 6.01
CA VAL A 71 12.55 9.97 5.32
C VAL A 71 12.87 11.22 6.13
N TRP A 72 11.84 11.94 6.61
CA TRP A 72 12.02 13.12 7.46
C TRP A 72 12.82 12.81 8.73
N THR A 73 12.51 11.70 9.39
CA THR A 73 13.19 11.24 10.60
C THR A 73 14.66 10.90 10.34
N ILE A 74 14.97 10.31 9.18
CA ILE A 74 16.34 10.02 8.74
C ILE A 74 17.11 11.32 8.50
N ILE A 75 16.51 12.29 7.79
CA ILE A 75 17.11 13.60 7.51
C ILE A 75 17.42 14.35 8.82
N LYS A 76 16.53 14.27 9.82
CA LYS A 76 16.74 14.86 11.16
C LYS A 76 17.76 14.11 12.03
N GLY A 77 18.39 13.05 11.52
CA GLY A 77 19.41 12.28 12.25
C GLY A 77 18.86 11.43 13.40
N GLN A 78 17.53 11.31 13.53
CA GLN A 78 16.86 10.60 14.63
C GLN A 78 16.82 9.08 14.37
N ARG A 79 17.99 8.46 14.22
CA ARG A 79 18.12 7.05 13.79
C ARG A 79 17.38 6.04 14.67
N LYS A 80 17.26 6.31 15.98
CA LYS A 80 16.49 5.46 16.91
C LYS A 80 15.00 5.40 16.54
N ASN A 81 14.45 6.49 16.01
CA ASN A 81 13.03 6.58 15.66
C ASN A 81 12.70 5.85 14.35
N VAL A 82 13.70 5.62 13.49
CA VAL A 82 13.55 4.84 12.24
C VAL A 82 13.13 3.40 12.53
N PHE A 83 13.54 2.84 13.67
CA PHE A 83 13.12 1.49 14.09
C PHE A 83 11.61 1.38 14.27
N TRP A 84 10.96 2.41 14.81
CA TRP A 84 9.50 2.44 14.95
C TRP A 84 8.80 2.47 13.59
N PHE A 85 9.34 3.20 12.62
CA PHE A 85 8.81 3.21 11.25
C PHE A 85 9.01 1.87 10.53
N LEU A 86 10.11 1.15 10.79
CA LEU A 86 10.26 -0.22 10.30
C LEU A 86 9.17 -1.15 10.88
N GLY A 87 8.95 -1.10 12.19
CA GLY A 87 7.89 -1.88 12.85
C GLY A 87 6.50 -1.54 12.31
N LEU A 88 6.21 -0.25 12.13
CA LEU A 88 4.97 0.21 11.52
C LEU A 88 4.83 -0.28 10.07
N THR A 89 5.89 -0.23 9.27
CA THR A 89 5.87 -0.72 7.87
C THR A 89 5.52 -2.20 7.82
N ILE A 90 6.12 -3.03 8.68
CA ILE A 90 5.81 -4.46 8.78
C ILE A 90 4.34 -4.66 9.18
N LEU A 91 3.85 -3.92 10.17
CA LEU A 91 2.46 -3.99 10.61
C LEU A 91 1.48 -3.61 9.48
N LEU A 92 1.80 -2.56 8.70
CA LEU A 92 1.00 -2.14 7.56
C LEU A 92 1.00 -3.15 6.43
N ILE A 93 2.14 -3.81 6.15
CA ILE A 93 2.22 -4.91 5.17
C ILE A 93 1.30 -6.06 5.57
N LEU A 94 1.39 -6.48 6.84
CA LEU A 94 0.50 -7.53 7.37
C LEU A 94 -0.96 -7.09 7.32
N GLY A 95 -1.25 -5.83 7.66
CA GLY A 95 -2.58 -5.26 7.56
C GLY A 95 -3.13 -5.26 6.14
N GLN A 96 -2.34 -4.84 5.15
CA GLN A 96 -2.74 -4.87 3.74
C GLN A 96 -2.95 -6.31 3.25
N PHE A 97 -2.08 -7.24 3.65
CA PHE A 97 -2.21 -8.65 3.30
C PHE A 97 -3.50 -9.27 3.88
N LEU A 98 -3.76 -9.08 5.17
CA LEU A 98 -4.98 -9.57 5.83
C LEU A 98 -6.24 -8.92 5.25
N HIS A 99 -6.19 -7.63 4.95
CA HIS A 99 -7.27 -6.92 4.26
C HIS A 99 -7.53 -7.52 2.87
N GLY A 100 -6.46 -7.95 2.19
CA GLY A 100 -6.49 -8.70 0.93
C GLY A 100 -7.21 -10.05 0.99
N GLN A 101 -7.41 -10.63 2.19
CA GLN A 101 -8.08 -11.91 2.38
C GLN A 101 -9.55 -11.77 2.80
N ILE A 102 -10.05 -10.55 2.96
CA ILE A 102 -11.43 -10.34 3.38
C ILE A 102 -12.38 -10.74 2.23
N ARG A 103 -13.23 -11.75 2.51
CA ARG A 103 -14.21 -12.35 1.58
C ARG A 103 -13.58 -13.01 0.34
N THR A 104 -12.38 -13.57 0.45
CA THR A 104 -11.78 -14.41 -0.61
C THR A 104 -12.21 -15.88 -0.58
N ASN A 105 -13.04 -16.29 0.39
CA ASN A 105 -13.52 -17.67 0.59
C ASN A 105 -15.01 -17.81 0.26
#